data_AF-A0A7J7H0T1-F1
#
_entry.id   AF-A0A7J7H0T1-F1
#
_cell.length_a   1.000
_cell.length_b   1.000
_cell.length_c   1.000
_cell.angle_alpha   90.00
_cell.angle_beta   90.00
_cell.angle_gamma   90.00
#
_symmetry.space_group_name_H-M   'P 1'
#
loop_
_entity.id
_entity.type
_entity.pdbx_description
1 polymer ?
#
loop_
_entity_poly.entity_id
_entity_poly.type
_entity_poly.pdbx_seq_one_letter_code
_entity_poly.pdbx_strand_id
1 'polypeptide(L)'
;MGRAGPGSSGSGGSDTMENRDRPFVDVRDLAEALLLTYEKPEAQGRYICSSYVIGAQVLVEKLKTLYPYYNYPKNFSEVKERINLSSNKLQKLGWKFRSFEETLADAVKDYEEYGLLVPKH
;
A
#
# COMPACT_ATOMS: atom_id res chain seq x y z
N MET A 1 -2.99 -3.28 -46.45
CA MET A 1 -4.37 -3.82 -46.60
C MET A 1 -4.33 -5.31 -46.28
N GLY A 2 -5.08 -5.74 -45.26
CA GLY A 2 -5.32 -7.14 -44.91
C GLY A 2 -4.36 -7.72 -43.87
N ARG A 3 -4.79 -8.36 -42.78
CA ARG A 3 -6.13 -8.60 -42.20
C ARG A 3 -5.93 -8.70 -40.68
N ALA A 4 -6.81 -8.07 -39.91
CA ALA A 4 -6.91 -8.30 -38.47
C ALA A 4 -7.79 -9.54 -38.20
N GLY A 5 -7.41 -10.33 -37.20
CA GLY A 5 -8.28 -11.28 -36.52
C GLY A 5 -7.52 -12.35 -35.72
N PRO A 6 -8.15 -13.03 -34.73
CA PRO A 6 -9.33 -12.67 -33.96
C PRO A 6 -8.97 -12.26 -32.52
N GLY A 7 -9.86 -11.51 -31.89
CA GLY A 7 -9.77 -11.16 -30.48
C GLY A 7 -9.66 -12.40 -29.60
N SER A 8 -8.71 -12.38 -28.66
CA SER A 8 -8.64 -13.36 -27.59
C SER A 8 -9.73 -13.03 -26.57
N SER A 9 -10.84 -13.75 -26.68
CA SER A 9 -11.77 -13.99 -25.58
C SER A 9 -10.99 -14.63 -24.42
N GLY A 10 -10.60 -13.83 -23.42
CA GLY A 10 -9.91 -14.31 -22.23
C GLY A 10 -10.91 -14.78 -21.17
N SER A 11 -11.43 -16.00 -21.33
CA SER A 11 -12.07 -16.74 -20.24
C SER A 11 -11.05 -17.69 -19.60
N GLY A 12 -10.69 -17.43 -18.34
CA GLY A 12 -10.10 -18.43 -17.44
C GLY A 12 -8.58 -18.34 -17.16
N GLY A 13 -8.25 -17.84 -15.95
CA GLY A 13 -7.30 -18.53 -15.08
C GLY A 13 -5.81 -18.23 -15.20
N SER A 14 -5.40 -17.04 -14.75
CA SER A 14 -4.14 -16.86 -14.00
C SER A 14 -4.23 -15.56 -13.18
N ASP A 15 -5.05 -15.56 -12.13
CA ASP A 15 -5.13 -14.45 -11.16
C ASP A 15 -3.92 -14.49 -10.20
N THR A 16 -2.72 -14.38 -10.78
CA THR A 16 -1.46 -14.36 -10.03
C THR A 16 -0.98 -12.92 -9.92
N MET A 17 -0.86 -12.42 -8.68
CA MET A 17 -0.35 -11.08 -8.41
C MET A 17 1.13 -11.14 -8.05
N GLU A 18 1.94 -10.20 -8.51
CA GLU A 18 3.35 -10.16 -8.09
C GLU A 18 3.48 -9.78 -6.61
N ASN A 19 4.30 -10.51 -5.85
CA ASN A 19 4.58 -10.23 -4.44
C ASN A 19 5.55 -9.06 -4.25
N ARG A 20 5.28 -7.92 -4.90
CA ARG A 20 6.14 -6.73 -4.79
C ARG A 20 6.00 -6.07 -3.44
N ASP A 21 7.14 -5.68 -2.87
CA ASP A 21 7.20 -4.75 -1.75
C ASP A 21 6.68 -3.37 -2.19
N ARG A 22 5.87 -2.73 -1.34
CA ARG A 22 5.42 -1.35 -1.53
C ARG A 22 5.67 -0.53 -0.26
N PRO A 23 6.17 0.71 -0.39
CA PRO A 23 6.19 1.64 0.72
C PRO A 23 4.78 2.15 1.01
N PHE A 24 4.47 2.30 2.29
CA PHE A 24 3.22 2.86 2.81
C PHE A 24 3.51 3.96 3.81
N VAL A 25 2.66 4.99 3.77
CA VAL A 25 2.59 6.06 4.77
C VAL A 25 1.12 6.48 4.86
N ASP A 26 0.62 6.69 6.08
CA ASP A 26 -0.69 7.30 6.30
C ASP A 26 -0.65 8.77 5.84
N VAL A 27 -1.69 9.24 5.15
CA VAL A 27 -1.74 10.61 4.63
C VAL A 27 -1.64 11.66 5.74
N ARG A 28 -2.13 11.35 6.94
CA ARG A 28 -2.03 12.21 8.14
C ARG A 28 -0.59 12.25 8.65
N ASP A 29 0.08 11.09 8.72
CA ASP A 29 1.49 11.02 9.12
C ASP A 29 2.40 11.76 8.12
N LEU A 30 2.05 11.74 6.82
CA LEU A 30 2.75 12.50 5.79
C LEU A 30 2.56 14.01 5.99
N ALA A 31 1.34 14.47 6.28
CA ALA A 31 1.07 15.88 6.57
C ALA A 31 1.83 16.36 7.81
N GLU A 32 1.84 15.55 8.87
CA GLU A 32 2.62 15.81 10.09
C GLU A 32 4.13 15.83 9.82
N ALA A 33 4.66 14.93 8.97
CA ALA A 33 6.05 14.94 8.54
C ALA A 33 6.42 16.23 7.78
N LEU A 34 5.57 16.66 6.86
CA LEU A 34 5.78 17.88 6.09
C LEU A 34 5.84 19.10 7.00
N LEU A 35 4.88 19.23 7.93
CA LEU A 35 4.87 20.29 8.93
C LEU A 35 6.13 20.26 9.79
N LEU A 36 6.52 19.08 10.30
CA LEU A 36 7.71 18.91 11.12
C LEU A 36 8.98 19.36 10.39
N THR A 37 9.14 18.98 9.12
CA THR A 37 10.32 19.38 8.32
C THR A 37 10.33 20.86 7.97
N TYR A 38 9.17 21.52 7.94
CA TYR A 38 9.07 22.96 7.75
C TYR A 38 9.43 23.73 9.03
N GLU A 39 8.99 23.25 10.19
CA GLU A 39 9.15 23.95 11.46
C GLU A 39 10.52 23.78 12.11
N LYS A 40 11.20 22.63 11.89
CA LYS A 40 12.48 22.32 12.53
C LYS A 40 13.65 23.01 11.82
N PRO A 41 14.36 23.96 12.45
CA PRO A 41 15.49 24.64 11.82
C PRO A 41 16.65 23.71 11.43
N GLU A 42 16.79 22.58 12.13
CA GLU A 42 17.79 21.54 11.84
C GLU A 42 17.41 20.64 10.65
N ALA A 43 16.20 20.77 10.10
CA ALA A 43 15.77 20.01 8.93
C ALA A 43 16.53 20.48 7.68
N GLN A 44 17.12 19.53 6.94
CA GLN A 44 17.90 19.86 5.74
C GLN A 44 17.92 18.73 4.72
N GLY A 45 17.93 19.12 3.44
CA GLY A 45 18.00 18.20 2.31
C GLY A 45 16.77 17.28 2.21
N ARG A 46 17.00 16.02 1.86
CA ARG A 46 15.93 15.04 1.60
C ARG A 46 15.58 14.20 2.82
N TYR A 47 14.30 13.85 2.94
CA TYR A 47 13.75 12.91 3.92
C TYR A 47 12.92 11.85 3.21
N ILE A 48 13.12 10.58 3.56
CA ILE A 48 12.22 9.50 3.15
C ILE A 48 11.09 9.45 4.17
N CYS A 49 9.85 9.48 3.68
CA CYS A 49 8.63 9.38 4.48
C CYS A 49 7.89 8.10 4.11
N SER A 50 8.29 7.00 4.74
CA SER A 50 7.65 5.69 4.63
C SER A 50 7.57 5.08 6.02
N SER A 51 6.37 4.75 6.47
CA SER A 51 6.12 4.12 7.78
C SER A 51 6.40 2.61 7.72
N TYR A 52 5.95 1.98 6.63
CA TYR A 52 6.07 0.54 6.41
C TYR A 52 6.52 0.23 4.98
N VAL A 53 7.19 -0.90 4.79
CA VAL A 53 7.42 -1.51 3.46
C VAL A 53 6.89 -2.94 3.54
N ILE A 54 5.84 -3.24 2.78
CA ILE A 54 5.09 -4.49 2.92
C ILE A 54 4.90 -5.14 1.54
N GLY A 55 5.20 -6.44 1.46
CA GLY A 55 4.94 -7.26 0.28
C GLY A 55 3.45 -7.51 0.07
N ALA A 56 3.02 -7.61 -1.19
CA ALA A 56 1.61 -7.72 -1.54
C ALA A 56 0.92 -8.92 -0.87
N GLN A 57 1.60 -10.06 -0.70
CA GLN A 57 1.05 -11.22 -0.01
C GLN A 57 0.77 -10.93 1.47
N VAL A 58 1.75 -10.35 2.17
CA VAL A 58 1.63 -9.99 3.60
C VAL A 58 0.52 -8.96 3.81
N LEU A 59 0.39 -7.98 2.90
CA LEU A 59 -0.72 -7.03 2.92
C LEU A 59 -2.07 -7.74 2.81
N VAL A 60 -2.22 -8.64 1.84
CA VAL A 60 -3.46 -9.40 1.63
C VAL A 60 -3.78 -10.29 2.84
N GLU A 61 -2.78 -10.90 3.48
CA GLU A 61 -2.99 -11.71 4.70
C GLU A 61 -3.49 -10.85 5.88
N LYS A 62 -2.94 -9.65 6.07
CA LYS A 62 -3.45 -8.69 7.06
C LYS A 62 -4.88 -8.25 6.75
N LEU A 63 -5.16 -7.86 5.51
CA LEU A 63 -6.51 -7.46 5.10
C LEU A 63 -7.52 -8.59 5.24
N LYS A 64 -7.17 -9.83 4.88
CA LYS A 64 -8.03 -11.01 5.09
C LYS A 64 -8.36 -11.23 6.56
N THR A 65 -7.41 -10.96 7.45
CA THR A 65 -7.59 -11.13 8.90
C THR A 65 -8.53 -10.07 9.46
N LEU A 66 -8.38 -8.81 9.04
CA LEU A 66 -9.20 -7.68 9.53
C LEU A 66 -10.57 -7.61 8.84
N TYR A 67 -10.63 -7.97 7.55
CA TYR A 67 -11.78 -7.78 6.66
C TYR A 67 -12.00 -9.04 5.78
N PRO A 68 -12.47 -10.16 6.35
CA PRO A 68 -12.53 -11.44 5.65
C PRO A 68 -13.56 -11.48 4.50
N TYR A 69 -14.54 -10.58 4.50
CA TYR A 69 -15.68 -10.59 3.57
C TYR A 69 -15.39 -9.97 2.20
N TYR A 70 -14.13 -9.89 1.77
CA TYR A 70 -13.73 -9.31 0.47
C TYR A 70 -13.14 -10.33 -0.51
N ASN A 71 -13.09 -9.94 -1.79
CA ASN A 71 -12.41 -10.70 -2.83
C ASN A 71 -10.92 -10.39 -2.79
N TYR A 72 -10.13 -11.41 -2.48
CA TYR A 72 -8.68 -11.26 -2.41
C TYR A 72 -7.98 -12.18 -3.40
N PRO A 73 -6.82 -11.77 -3.94
CA PRO A 73 -5.93 -12.66 -4.67
C PRO A 73 -5.56 -13.89 -3.84
N LYS A 74 -5.39 -15.01 -4.56
CA LYS A 74 -5.03 -16.32 -3.98
C LYS A 74 -3.59 -16.71 -4.30
N ASN A 75 -3.09 -16.31 -5.47
CA ASN A 75 -1.78 -16.71 -5.96
C ASN A 75 -0.86 -15.50 -6.05
N PHE A 76 0.39 -15.69 -5.64
CA PHE A 76 1.42 -14.67 -5.69
C PHE A 76 2.67 -15.21 -6.37
N SER A 77 3.28 -14.42 -7.25
CA SER A 77 4.56 -14.75 -7.86
C SER A 77 5.71 -14.03 -7.16
N GLU A 78 6.82 -14.74 -6.96
CA GLU A 78 8.04 -14.18 -6.37
C GLU A 78 8.65 -13.10 -7.25
N VAL A 79 9.25 -12.10 -6.61
CA VAL A 79 10.00 -11.04 -7.27
C VAL A 79 11.43 -10.97 -6.71
N LYS A 80 12.40 -10.69 -7.58
CA LYS A 80 13.82 -10.63 -7.19
C LYS A 80 14.17 -9.32 -6.49
N GLU A 81 13.51 -8.24 -6.87
CA GLU A 81 13.80 -6.90 -6.36
C GLU A 81 13.04 -6.64 -5.07
N ARG A 82 13.79 -6.34 -4.00
CA ARG A 82 13.24 -5.98 -2.69
C ARG A 82 13.51 -4.51 -2.42
N ILE A 83 12.54 -3.83 -1.84
CA ILE A 83 12.66 -2.41 -1.51
C ILE A 83 13.16 -2.30 -0.08
N ASN A 84 14.26 -1.59 0.11
CA ASN A 84 14.74 -1.22 1.44
C ASN A 84 14.80 0.30 1.55
N LEU A 85 13.89 0.86 2.33
CA LEU A 85 13.80 2.29 2.61
C LEU A 85 13.97 2.52 4.10
N SER A 86 14.67 3.60 4.46
CA SER A 86 14.84 3.99 5.85
C SER A 86 14.36 5.42 6.07
N SER A 87 13.34 5.55 6.92
CA SER A 87 12.85 6.85 7.41
C SER A 87 13.59 7.30 8.68
N ASN A 88 14.73 6.67 9.02
CA ASN A 88 15.46 6.95 10.26
C ASN A 88 15.86 8.42 10.40
N LYS A 89 16.22 9.08 9.28
CA LYS A 89 16.56 10.51 9.30
C LYS A 89 15.34 11.37 9.71
N LEU A 90 14.16 11.02 9.23
CA LEU A 90 12.90 11.70 9.56
C LEU A 90 12.46 11.40 11.00
N GLN A 91 12.60 10.15 11.45
CA GLN A 91 12.32 9.78 12.84
C GLN A 91 13.28 10.47 13.83
N LYS A 92 14.55 10.67 13.46
CA LYS A 92 15.51 11.45 14.26
C LYS A 92 15.13 12.92 14.40
N LEU A 93 14.30 13.48 13.51
CA LEU A 93 13.71 14.81 13.68
C LEU A 93 12.51 14.81 14.66
N GLY A 94 12.08 13.64 15.12
CA GLY A 94 10.94 13.48 16.02
C GLY A 94 9.67 12.97 15.34
N TRP A 95 9.73 12.61 14.06
CA TRP A 95 8.57 12.04 13.37
C TRP A 95 8.17 10.70 13.99
N LYS A 96 6.88 10.57 14.25
CA LYS A 96 6.21 9.35 14.69
C LYS A 96 5.10 9.08 13.69
N PHE A 97 4.76 7.80 13.53
CA PHE A 97 3.73 7.38 12.61
C PHE A 97 2.79 6.37 13.29
N ARG A 98 1.56 6.30 12.78
CA ARG A 98 0.48 5.45 13.30
C ARG A 98 0.72 3.99 12.94
N SER A 99 -0.05 3.11 13.59
CA SER A 99 -0.01 1.68 13.26
C SER A 99 -0.53 1.42 11.84
N PHE A 100 -0.02 0.38 11.20
CA PHE A 100 -0.49 -0.01 9.88
C PHE A 100 -1.95 -0.47 9.92
N GLU A 101 -2.35 -1.15 10.98
CA GLU A 101 -3.72 -1.62 11.20
C GLU A 101 -4.72 -0.47 11.28
N GLU A 102 -4.39 0.61 12.00
CA GLU A 102 -5.20 1.83 12.06
C GLU A 102 -5.33 2.48 10.66
N THR A 103 -4.22 2.58 9.93
CA THR A 103 -4.21 3.13 8.56
C THR A 103 -5.12 2.33 7.62
N LEU A 104 -5.01 0.99 7.66
CA LEU A 104 -5.84 0.11 6.84
C LEU A 104 -7.32 0.21 7.23
N ALA A 105 -7.61 0.29 8.53
CA ALA A 105 -8.97 0.32 9.01
C ALA A 105 -9.73 1.57 8.61
N ASP A 106 -9.09 2.73 8.74
CA ASP A 106 -9.65 4.00 8.31
C ASP A 106 -9.84 4.03 6.77
N ALA A 107 -8.87 3.50 6.01
CA ALA A 107 -8.97 3.45 4.54
C ALA A 107 -10.10 2.53 4.04
N VAL A 108 -10.26 1.34 4.64
CA VAL A 108 -11.36 0.42 4.28
C VAL A 108 -12.70 1.05 4.60
N LYS A 109 -12.84 1.65 5.79
CA LYS A 109 -14.07 2.33 6.20
C LYS A 109 -14.43 3.48 5.24
N ASP A 110 -13.46 4.32 4.89
CA ASP A 110 -13.67 5.42 3.93
C ASP A 110 -14.18 4.87 2.58
N TYR A 111 -13.55 3.83 2.05
CA TYR A 111 -13.98 3.23 0.78
C TYR A 111 -15.35 2.55 0.85
N GLU A 112 -15.73 1.95 1.99
CA GLU A 112 -17.08 1.43 2.24
C GLU A 112 -18.12 2.57 2.24
N GLU A 113 -17.83 3.67 2.94
CA GLU A 113 -18.73 4.84 3.03
C GLU A 113 -18.93 5.53 1.67
N TYR A 114 -17.90 5.57 0.82
CA TYR A 114 -18.02 6.06 -0.57
C TYR A 114 -18.61 5.04 -1.55
N GLY A 115 -18.92 3.82 -1.12
CA GLY A 115 -19.44 2.75 -1.99
C GLY A 115 -18.43 2.26 -3.03
N LEU A 116 -17.13 2.54 -2.84
CA LEU A 116 -16.04 2.08 -3.69
C LEU A 116 -15.61 0.65 -3.36
N LEU A 117 -15.93 0.20 -2.14
CA LEU A 117 -15.61 -1.11 -1.64
C LEU A 117 -16.87 -1.73 -1.02
N VAL A 118 -17.32 -2.87 -1.57
CA VAL A 118 -18.56 -3.53 -1.15
C VAL A 118 -18.23 -4.94 -0.66
N PRO A 119 -18.57 -5.30 0.60
CA PRO A 119 -18.39 -6.66 1.11
C PRO A 119 -19.16 -7.68 0.27
N LYS A 120 -18.64 -8.90 0.18
CA LYS A 120 -19.42 -10.03 -0.30
C LYS A 120 -20.52 -10.33 0.71
N HIS A 121 -21.75 -10.44 0.20
CA HIS A 121 -22.88 -10.99 0.92
C HIS A 121 -22.66 -12.47 1.26
#